data_AF-A0A0F9B0X3-F1
#
_entry.id   AF-A0A0F9B0X3-F1
#
_cell.length_a   1.000
_cell.length_b   1.000
_cell.length_c   1.000
_cell.angle_alpha   90.00
_cell.angle_beta   90.00
_cell.angle_gamma   90.00
#
_symmetry.space_group_name_H-M   'P 1'
#
loop_
_entity.id
_entity.type
_entity.pdbx_description
1 polymer ?
#
loop_
_entity_poly.entity_id
_entity_poly.type
_entity_poly.pdbx_seq_one_letter_code
_entity_poly.pdbx_strand_id
1 'polypeptide(L)'
;RNIDRNVLAKLYRGARVGMVTPLADGMNLVAKEYIAAQDPEDPGVLVLSHLAGAAEDLTEALLVNPYDIEGMSEALSQALDMPFKERKRRYTACMDQVVKTDVKVWCNSFISALEACEVPLAWGNSTMNLNPQKTLKPTT
;
A
#
# COMPACT_ATOMS: atom_id res chain seq x y z
N ARG A 1 6.39 22.88 -8.66
CA ARG A 1 7.81 22.69 -9.08
C ARG A 1 8.14 21.22 -8.88
N ASN A 2 8.86 20.59 -9.80
CA ASN A 2 9.32 19.22 -9.64
C ASN A 2 10.61 19.21 -8.80
N ILE A 3 10.73 18.30 -7.85
CA ILE A 3 11.89 18.14 -6.95
C ILE A 3 12.54 16.80 -7.27
N ASP A 4 13.87 16.74 -7.30
CA ASP A 4 14.60 15.49 -7.52
C ASP A 4 14.29 14.44 -6.44
N ARG A 5 14.17 13.18 -6.84
CA ARG A 5 13.80 12.07 -5.92
C ARG A 5 14.79 11.90 -4.78
N ASN A 6 16.10 12.08 -5.00
CA ASN A 6 17.09 11.94 -3.94
C ASN A 6 17.00 13.09 -2.93
N VAL A 7 16.66 14.29 -3.41
CA VAL A 7 16.39 15.43 -2.54
C VAL A 7 15.14 15.15 -1.71
N LEU A 8 14.09 14.63 -2.33
CA LEU A 8 12.84 14.27 -1.65
C LEU A 8 13.05 13.22 -0.55
N ALA A 9 13.82 12.16 -0.83
CA ALA A 9 14.16 11.15 0.18
C ALA A 9 14.91 11.75 1.39
N LYS A 10 15.81 12.72 1.16
CA LYS A 10 16.48 13.45 2.26
C LYS A 10 15.51 14.31 3.06
N LEU A 11 14.55 14.96 2.40
CA LEU A 11 13.50 15.73 3.07
C LEU A 11 12.63 14.81 3.93
N TYR A 12 12.24 13.64 3.41
CA TYR A 12 11.51 12.63 4.18
C TYR A 12 12.29 12.15 5.39
N ARG A 13 13.57 11.84 5.23
CA ARG A 13 14.43 11.40 6.34
C ARG A 13 14.57 12.46 7.44
N GLY A 14 14.56 13.74 7.09
CA GLY A 14 14.62 14.84 8.06
C GLY A 14 13.26 15.21 8.68
N ALA A 15 12.15 14.74 8.11
CA ALA A 15 10.81 15.11 8.54
C ALA A 15 10.31 14.23 9.69
N ARG A 16 9.90 14.87 10.79
CA ARG A 16 9.32 14.19 11.97
C ARG A 16 7.96 13.55 11.71
N VAL A 17 7.19 14.12 10.79
CA VAL A 17 5.85 13.63 10.43
C VAL A 17 5.68 13.66 8.91
N GLY A 18 5.19 12.56 8.35
CA GLY A 18 4.71 12.48 6.97
C GLY A 18 3.20 12.50 6.98
N MET A 19 2.57 13.53 6.39
CA MET A 19 1.13 13.65 6.31
C MET A 19 0.66 13.34 4.89
N VAL A 20 -0.04 12.22 4.73
CA VAL A 20 -0.53 11.73 3.44
C VAL A 20 -2.02 11.51 3.55
N THR A 21 -2.81 12.54 3.24
CA THR A 21 -4.25 12.55 3.48
C THR A 21 -5.08 12.75 2.22
N PRO A 22 -4.94 11.91 1.16
CA PRO A 22 -5.79 12.00 -0.01
C PRO A 22 -7.25 11.64 0.32
N LEU A 23 -8.19 12.24 -0.43
CA LEU A 23 -9.61 11.93 -0.35
C LEU A 23 -9.96 10.59 -1.05
N ALA A 24 -9.17 10.20 -2.04
CA ALA A 24 -9.24 8.89 -2.70
C ALA A 24 -7.91 8.61 -3.41
N ASP A 25 -7.32 7.45 -3.16
CA ASP A 25 -6.08 7.02 -3.83
C ASP A 25 -6.01 5.49 -3.86
N GLY A 26 -5.81 4.90 -5.04
CA GLY A 26 -5.71 3.45 -5.19
C GLY A 26 -4.45 2.87 -4.52
N MET A 27 -3.33 3.61 -4.53
CA MET A 27 -2.12 3.25 -3.81
C MET A 27 -1.23 4.47 -3.64
N ASN A 28 -0.84 4.77 -2.41
CA ASN A 28 0.02 5.91 -2.15
C ASN A 28 1.48 5.50 -1.97
N LEU A 29 2.26 5.62 -3.04
CA LEU A 29 3.70 5.32 -3.00
C LEU A 29 4.48 6.32 -2.15
N VAL A 30 4.03 7.57 -2.05
CA VAL A 30 4.67 8.59 -1.20
C VAL A 30 4.65 8.17 0.27
N ALA A 31 3.57 7.53 0.74
CA ALA A 31 3.50 6.97 2.08
C ALA A 31 4.56 5.87 2.31
N LYS A 32 4.72 4.95 1.35
CA LYS A 32 5.72 3.87 1.43
C LYS A 32 7.15 4.43 1.32
N GLU A 33 7.39 5.41 0.45
CA GLU A 33 8.66 6.11 0.30
C GLU A 33 9.04 6.89 1.56
N TYR A 34 8.07 7.53 2.22
CA TYR A 34 8.29 8.22 3.50
C TYR A 34 8.80 7.27 4.57
N ILE A 35 8.14 6.12 4.75
CA ILE A 35 8.57 5.06 5.67
C ILE A 35 9.97 4.57 5.29
N ALA A 36 10.18 4.19 4.02
CA ALA A 36 11.46 3.65 3.56
C ALA A 36 12.65 4.62 3.75
N ALA A 37 12.41 5.93 3.71
CA ALA A 37 13.44 6.95 3.86
C ALA A 37 13.85 7.23 5.32
N GLN A 38 13.03 6.84 6.31
CA GLN A 38 13.26 7.15 7.73
C GLN A 38 14.57 6.55 8.27
N ASP A 39 15.09 7.15 9.33
CA ASP A 39 16.16 6.56 10.13
C ASP A 39 15.59 5.53 11.10
N PRO A 40 15.98 4.24 11.05
CA PRO A 40 15.50 3.23 11.99
C PRO A 40 15.80 3.56 13.46
N GLU A 41 16.84 4.36 13.73
CA GLU A 41 17.24 4.73 15.09
C GLU A 41 16.56 6.00 15.60
N ASP A 42 15.89 6.79 14.74
CA ASP A 42 15.02 7.90 15.16
C ASP A 42 13.92 8.19 14.12
N PRO A 43 12.98 7.25 13.87
CA PRO A 43 12.06 7.36 12.75
C PRO A 43 10.92 8.34 13.01
N GLY A 44 10.50 9.08 11.98
CA GLY A 44 9.28 9.88 12.02
C GLY A 44 8.00 9.05 12.06
N VAL A 45 6.86 9.74 12.13
CA VAL A 45 5.52 9.14 12.19
C VAL A 45 4.77 9.41 10.89
N LEU A 46 4.13 8.37 10.35
CA LEU A 46 3.24 8.52 9.20
C LEU A 46 1.80 8.73 9.67
N VAL A 47 1.19 9.83 9.25
CA VAL A 47 -0.26 10.09 9.32
C VAL A 47 -0.83 9.83 7.93
N LEU A 48 -1.80 8.91 7.84
CA LEU A 48 -2.26 8.37 6.56
C LEU A 48 -3.79 8.38 6.50
N SER A 49 -4.35 8.86 5.39
CA SER A 49 -5.78 8.71 5.14
C SER A 49 -6.15 7.23 5.03
N HIS A 50 -7.22 6.82 5.72
CA HIS A 50 -7.78 5.47 5.56
C HIS A 50 -8.40 5.23 4.16
N LEU A 51 -8.51 6.28 3.33
CA LEU A 51 -8.99 6.22 1.94
C LEU A 51 -7.85 6.06 0.93
N ALA A 52 -6.60 5.98 1.38
CA ALA A 52 -5.48 5.58 0.56
C ALA A 52 -5.35 4.06 0.58
N GLY A 53 -5.17 3.40 -0.58
CA GLY A 53 -4.95 1.95 -0.62
C GLY A 53 -3.69 1.50 0.12
N ALA A 54 -2.73 2.40 0.35
CA ALA A 54 -1.58 2.12 1.21
C ALA A 54 -1.97 1.85 2.68
N ALA A 55 -3.15 2.27 3.13
CA ALA A 55 -3.65 2.05 4.49
C ALA A 55 -3.97 0.58 4.77
N GLU A 56 -4.21 -0.23 3.72
CA GLU A 56 -4.39 -1.68 3.86
C GLU A 56 -3.09 -2.37 4.31
N ASP A 57 -1.94 -1.88 3.84
CA ASP A 57 -0.62 -2.41 4.21
C ASP A 57 -0.06 -1.73 5.48
N LEU A 58 -0.18 -0.40 5.57
CA LEU A 58 0.47 0.43 6.59
C LEU A 58 -0.42 0.66 7.80
N THR A 59 -0.94 -0.42 8.38
CA THR A 59 -1.96 -0.38 9.45
C THR A 59 -1.47 0.23 10.77
N GLU A 60 -0.15 0.27 11.00
CA GLU A 60 0.46 0.90 12.19
C GLU A 60 0.70 2.41 12.03
N ALA A 61 0.41 2.98 10.86
CA ALA A 61 0.32 4.44 10.70
C ALA A 61 -0.80 5.03 11.56
N LEU A 62 -0.75 6.34 11.80
CA LEU A 62 -1.89 7.05 12.37
C LEU A 62 -2.93 7.25 11.27
N LEU A 63 -3.91 6.34 11.22
CA LEU A 63 -4.98 6.38 10.23
C LEU A 63 -5.99 7.47 10.58
N VAL A 64 -6.29 8.34 9.62
CA VAL A 64 -7.18 9.49 9.79
C VAL A 64 -8.26 9.52 8.72
N ASN A 65 -9.40 10.12 9.05
CA ASN A 65 -10.40 10.49 8.07
C ASN A 65 -10.07 11.89 7.52
N PRO A 66 -9.80 12.05 6.21
CA PRO A 66 -9.42 13.34 5.64
C PRO A 66 -10.57 14.37 5.64
N TYR A 67 -11.81 13.95 5.91
CA TYR A 67 -12.95 14.84 6.11
C TYR A 67 -13.06 15.39 7.54
N ASP A 68 -12.31 14.83 8.48
CA ASP A 68 -12.30 15.22 9.89
C ASP A 68 -11.05 16.05 10.19
N ILE A 69 -11.20 17.38 10.11
CA ILE A 69 -10.09 18.32 10.32
C ILE A 69 -9.60 18.28 11.77
N GLU A 70 -10.50 18.11 12.73
CA GLU A 70 -10.15 18.04 14.15
C GLU A 70 -9.36 16.75 14.42
N GLY A 71 -9.85 15.60 13.95
CA GLY A 71 -9.14 14.33 14.05
C GLY A 71 -7.76 14.34 13.37
N MET A 72 -7.62 15.01 12.22
CA MET A 72 -6.31 15.21 11.59
C MET A 72 -5.37 16.07 12.43
N SER A 73 -5.88 17.13 13.05
CA SER A 73 -5.10 18.00 13.95
C SER A 73 -4.63 17.24 15.19
N GLU A 74 -5.52 16.45 15.80
CA GLU A 74 -5.20 15.59 16.94
C GLU A 74 -4.14 14.54 16.57
N ALA A 75 -4.28 13.88 15.42
CA ALA A 75 -3.30 12.91 14.93
C ALA A 75 -1.92 13.55 14.67
N LEU A 76 -1.89 14.78 14.15
CA LEU A 76 -0.64 15.52 13.97
C LEU A 76 0.00 15.88 15.32
N SER A 77 -0.80 16.35 16.29
CA SER A 77 -0.31 16.61 17.66
C SER A 77 0.26 15.34 18.28
N GLN A 78 -0.47 14.23 18.20
CA GLN A 78 -0.04 12.93 18.69
C GLN A 78 1.26 12.48 18.01
N ALA A 79 1.39 12.67 16.69
CA ALA A 79 2.57 12.30 15.93
C ALA A 79 3.83 13.05 16.41
N LEU A 80 3.69 14.34 16.70
CA LEU A 80 4.78 15.20 17.19
C LEU A 80 5.21 14.85 18.62
N ASP A 81 4.24 14.49 19.48
CA ASP A 81 4.48 14.14 20.89
C ASP A 81 4.80 12.65 21.10
N MET A 82 4.80 11.84 20.04
CA MET A 82 4.91 10.39 20.14
C MET A 82 6.26 9.94 20.75
N PRO A 83 6.24 9.15 21.85
CA PRO A 83 7.46 8.66 22.47
C PRO A 83 8.28 7.80 21.50
N PHE A 84 9.61 7.91 21.59
CA PHE A 84 10.56 7.20 20.71
C PHE A 84 10.25 5.70 20.56
N LYS A 85 9.96 5.02 21.68
CA LYS A 85 9.65 3.58 21.68
C LYS A 85 8.44 3.24 20.81
N GLU A 86 7.41 4.08 20.83
CA GLU A 86 6.22 3.88 20.03
C GLU A 86 6.49 4.18 18.55
N ARG A 87 7.22 5.27 18.25
CA ARG A 87 7.64 5.59 16.87
C ARG A 87 8.41 4.43 16.24
N LYS A 88 9.41 3.89 16.95
CA LYS A 88 10.22 2.77 16.47
C LYS A 88 9.37 1.50 16.25
N ARG A 89 8.41 1.21 17.13
CA ARG A 89 7.49 0.07 16.97
C ARG A 89 6.66 0.21 15.69
N ARG A 90 5.97 1.34 15.52
CA ARG A 90 5.10 1.60 14.36
C ARG A 90 5.89 1.61 13.06
N TYR A 91 7.04 2.31 13.05
CA TYR A 91 7.96 2.32 11.92
C TYR A 91 8.38 0.91 11.52
N THR A 92 8.83 0.08 12.47
CA THR A 92 9.31 -1.28 12.18
C THR A 92 8.22 -2.12 11.52
N ALA A 93 7.01 -2.08 12.07
CA ALA A 93 5.87 -2.80 11.51
C ALA A 93 5.50 -2.32 10.09
N CYS A 94 5.45 -1.00 9.87
CA CYS A 94 5.23 -0.44 8.53
C CYS A 94 6.35 -0.80 7.55
N MET A 95 7.61 -0.74 7.99
CA MET A 95 8.78 -1.05 7.17
C MET A 95 8.80 -2.51 6.75
N ASP A 96 8.44 -3.43 7.66
CA ASP A 96 8.27 -4.85 7.34
C ASP A 96 7.25 -5.06 6.23
N GLN A 97 6.14 -4.31 6.22
CA GLN A 97 5.13 -4.38 5.17
C GLN A 97 5.62 -3.78 3.85
N VAL A 98 6.36 -2.66 3.89
CA VAL A 98 6.98 -2.07 2.69
C VAL A 98 7.93 -3.07 2.03
N VAL A 99 8.74 -3.78 2.80
CA VAL A 99 9.68 -4.79 2.26
C VAL A 99 8.93 -6.02 1.72
N LYS A 100 7.87 -6.48 2.39
CA LYS A 100 7.06 -7.64 1.94
C LYS A 100 6.27 -7.37 0.66
N THR A 101 5.82 -6.12 0.47
CA THR A 101 4.95 -5.71 -0.65
C THR A 101 5.73 -5.01 -1.77
N ASP A 102 6.97 -5.43 -2.01
CA ASP A 102 7.84 -4.87 -3.05
C ASP A 102 7.24 -5.00 -4.46
N VAL A 103 7.62 -4.08 -5.35
CA VAL A 103 7.14 -4.01 -6.75
C VAL A 103 7.39 -5.31 -7.50
N LYS A 104 8.49 -6.03 -7.21
CA LYS A 104 8.79 -7.32 -7.83
C LYS A 104 7.76 -8.39 -7.45
N VAL A 105 7.31 -8.39 -6.19
CA VAL A 105 6.28 -9.31 -5.70
C VAL A 105 4.96 -9.05 -6.41
N TRP A 106 4.61 -7.76 -6.56
CA TRP A 106 3.41 -7.37 -7.30
C TRP A 106 3.48 -7.79 -8.77
N CYS A 107 4.58 -7.47 -9.48
CA CYS A 107 4.75 -7.85 -10.89
C CYS A 107 4.66 -9.36 -11.10
N ASN A 108 5.36 -10.15 -10.28
CA ASN A 108 5.36 -11.60 -10.39
C ASN A 108 3.98 -12.20 -10.11
N SER A 109 3.28 -11.68 -9.10
CA SER A 109 1.90 -12.10 -8.76
C SER A 109 0.93 -11.81 -9.90
N PHE A 110 1.06 -10.62 -10.51
CA PHE A 110 0.22 -10.22 -11.63
C PHE A 110 0.46 -11.09 -12.88
N ILE A 111 1.72 -11.33 -13.24
CA ILE A 111 2.07 -12.22 -14.36
C ILE A 111 1.57 -13.65 -14.09
N SER A 112 1.79 -14.17 -12.88
CA SER A 112 1.32 -15.51 -12.51
C SER A 112 -0.21 -15.63 -12.61
N ALA A 113 -0.94 -14.59 -12.22
CA ALA A 113 -2.39 -14.55 -12.35
C ALA A 113 -2.86 -14.51 -13.81
N LEU A 114 -2.14 -13.79 -14.68
CA LEU A 114 -2.40 -13.77 -16.12
C LEU A 114 -2.11 -15.14 -16.78
N GLU A 115 -1.00 -15.78 -16.43
CA GLU A 115 -0.63 -17.10 -16.93
C GLU A 115 -1.61 -18.19 -16.46
N ALA A 116 -2.16 -18.05 -15.26
CA ALA A 116 -3.19 -18.94 -14.71
C ALA A 116 -4.58 -18.70 -15.33
N CYS A 117 -4.77 -17.62 -16.06
CA CYS A 117 -6.03 -17.34 -16.73
C CYS A 117 -6.14 -18.25 -17.97
N GLU A 118 -6.97 -19.30 -17.88
CA GLU A 118 -7.35 -20.05 -19.07
C GLU A 118 -8.05 -19.09 -20.04
N VAL A 119 -7.54 -18.96 -21.28
CA VAL A 119 -8.11 -18.08 -22.31
C VAL A 119 -9.55 -18.52 -22.59
N PRO A 120 -10.58 -17.80 -22.11
CA PRO A 120 -11.94 -18.06 -22.52
C PRO A 120 -12.17 -17.11 -23.66
N LEU A 121 -11.97 -17.56 -24.90
CA LEU A 121 -12.64 -17.10 -26.11
C LEU A 121 -11.84 -17.59 -27.32
N ALA A 122 -12.21 -18.77 -27.81
CA ALA A 122 -12.06 -19.05 -29.23
C ALA A 122 -12.93 -18.05 -29.98
N TRP A 123 -12.35 -16.94 -30.44
CA TRP A 123 -12.95 -16.19 -31.55
C TRP A 123 -12.76 -17.04 -32.80
N GLY A 124 -13.86 -17.56 -33.36
CA GLY A 124 -13.89 -18.58 -34.42
C GLY A 124 -12.95 -18.28 -35.60
N ASN A 125 -12.39 -19.28 -36.29
CA ASN A 125 -13.00 -20.51 -36.78
C ASN A 125 -12.06 -21.72 -36.76
N SER A 126 -12.66 -22.91 -36.60
CA SER A 126 -12.12 -24.29 -36.83
C SER A 126 -11.87 -25.17 -35.58
N THR A 127 -12.96 -25.76 -35.11
CA THR A 127 -13.22 -27.19 -34.77
C THR A 127 -12.27 -28.04 -33.90
N MET A 128 -12.92 -28.71 -32.93
CA MET A 128 -12.63 -29.99 -32.22
C MET A 128 -11.63 -29.93 -31.03
N ASN A 129 -11.88 -30.51 -29.85
CA ASN A 129 -12.73 -31.63 -29.44
C ASN A 129 -13.36 -31.35 -28.05
N LEU A 130 -14.69 -31.32 -27.94
CA LEU A 130 -15.37 -31.40 -26.66
C LEU A 130 -15.40 -32.87 -26.22
N ASN A 131 -14.68 -33.18 -25.16
CA ASN A 131 -14.66 -34.50 -24.54
C ASN A 131 -16.05 -34.80 -23.92
N PRO A 132 -16.79 -35.84 -24.36
CA PRO A 132 -18.23 -35.97 -24.06
C PRO A 132 -18.58 -36.59 -22.69
N GLN A 133 -17.76 -36.48 -21.63
CA GLN A 133 -17.97 -37.26 -20.39
C GLN A 133 -18.09 -36.50 -19.06
N LYS A 134 -18.48 -35.22 -19.02
CA LYS A 134 -18.93 -34.61 -17.75
C LYS A 134 -20.33 -34.02 -17.87
N THR A 135 -21.32 -34.91 -17.87
CA THR A 135 -22.70 -34.56 -17.53
C THR A 135 -22.77 -34.17 -16.06
N LEU A 136 -22.82 -32.86 -15.78
CA LEU A 136 -23.26 -32.33 -14.49
C LEU A 136 -24.76 -32.64 -14.35
N LYS A 137 -25.12 -33.47 -13.37
CA LYS A 137 -26.52 -33.70 -12.99
C LYS A 137 -27.03 -32.47 -12.22
N PRO A 138 -28.27 -32.01 -12.46
CA PRO A 138 -28.87 -30.96 -11.66
C PRO A 138 -29.26 -31.51 -10.28
N THR A 139 -28.79 -30.84 -9.23
CA THR A 139 -29.16 -31.09 -7.83
C THR A 139 -30.58 -30.54 -7.59
N THR A 140 -31.46 -31.40 -7.08
CA THR A 140 -32.78 -31.04 -6.53
C THR A 140 -32.65 -30.46 -5.14
#